data_AF-A0A178BFL5-F1
#
_entry.id   AF-A0A178BFL5-F1
#
_cell.length_a   1.000
_cell.length_b   1.000
_cell.length_c   1.000
_cell.angle_alpha   90.00
_cell.angle_beta   90.00
_cell.angle_gamma   90.00
#
_symmetry.space_group_name_H-M   'P 1'
#
loop_
_entity.id
_entity.type
_entity.pdbx_description
1 polymer ?
#
loop_
_entity_poly.entity_id
_entity_poly.type
_entity_poly.pdbx_seq_one_letter_code
_entity_poly.pdbx_strand_id
1 'polypeptide(L)'
;MASTSPLPSLHSHRTFGEFVCSDPELLLFRRFDVLNARALLYMQSELICLEARLREFDEGDEKNGSLEAMMPAVCFETILSRSSAGDQHEADRWQLIQRIQELTYQYNKMLLAQKQVRDIPGPNRRVWEVFSSWFRQKKPLYGKSGDLVTSNMQSEFVAAGSMGDNDLLTRFTEHLIGRAFAKRNSSNEDVPAYFASRTVKRLVTFVGIIGATLLLEAAIVALYLVTNDRSRFALIAVFISLFAIAVSVLSNARRPEMFAATAAYAAVLVVFVSGDLSSGGPKT
;
A
#
# COMPACT_ATOMS: atom_id res chain seq x y z
N MET A 1 30.97 34.14 -37.54
CA MET A 1 30.89 33.58 -36.17
C MET A 1 29.45 33.18 -35.93
N ALA A 2 29.14 31.88 -36.02
CA ALA A 2 27.80 31.39 -35.75
C ALA A 2 27.58 31.39 -34.23
N SER A 3 26.63 32.19 -33.76
CA SER A 3 26.20 32.19 -32.36
C SER A 3 25.50 30.85 -32.09
N THR A 4 26.20 29.94 -31.42
CA THR A 4 25.58 28.74 -30.86
C THR A 4 24.77 29.18 -29.64
N SER A 5 23.47 29.39 -29.85
CA SER A 5 22.51 29.42 -28.75
C SER A 5 22.73 28.18 -27.87
N PRO A 6 22.80 28.30 -26.53
CA PRO A 6 22.98 27.16 -25.66
C PRO A 6 21.86 26.16 -25.93
N LEU A 7 22.22 24.91 -26.17
CA LEU A 7 21.24 23.82 -26.34
C LEU A 7 20.29 23.88 -25.14
N PRO A 8 18.96 23.85 -25.34
CA PRO A 8 18.02 23.79 -24.23
C PRO A 8 18.43 22.62 -23.35
N SER A 9 18.55 22.85 -22.04
CA SER A 9 19.05 21.87 -21.09
C SER A 9 18.32 20.55 -21.29
N LEU A 10 19.03 19.55 -21.85
CA LEU A 10 18.45 18.27 -22.19
C LEU A 10 18.19 17.51 -20.89
N HIS A 11 17.03 17.75 -20.30
CA HIS A 11 16.56 16.96 -19.17
C HIS A 11 16.43 15.51 -19.66
N SER A 12 17.04 14.59 -18.93
CA SER A 12 17.13 13.18 -19.27
C SER A 12 16.58 12.32 -18.13
N HIS A 13 16.60 10.98 -18.30
CA HIS A 13 16.32 10.04 -17.22
C HIS A 13 17.10 10.36 -15.93
N ARG A 14 18.30 10.94 -16.04
CA ARG A 14 19.08 11.40 -14.90
C ARG A 14 18.35 12.50 -14.13
N THR A 15 17.98 13.60 -14.78
CA THR A 15 17.32 14.73 -14.11
C THR A 15 15.95 14.33 -13.57
N PHE A 16 15.24 13.46 -14.29
CA PHE A 16 13.97 12.92 -13.79
C PHE A 16 14.17 12.03 -12.56
N GLY A 17 15.18 11.17 -12.56
CA GLY A 17 15.54 10.36 -11.40
C GLY A 17 15.94 11.20 -10.19
N GLU A 18 16.75 12.24 -10.39
CA GLU A 18 17.13 13.20 -9.34
C GLU A 18 15.89 13.90 -8.74
N PHE A 19 14.91 14.27 -9.57
CA PHE A 19 13.64 14.85 -9.11
C PHE A 19 12.78 13.83 -8.35
N VAL A 20 12.57 12.64 -8.91
CA VAL A 20 11.74 11.58 -8.32
C VAL A 20 12.33 11.08 -6.98
N CYS A 21 13.65 11.11 -6.83
CA CYS A 21 14.35 10.78 -5.58
C CYS A 21 14.52 11.97 -4.62
N SER A 22 14.15 13.19 -5.01
CA SER A 22 14.31 14.38 -4.16
C SER A 22 13.42 14.34 -2.91
N ASP A 23 12.28 13.63 -2.98
CA ASP A 23 11.38 13.37 -1.86
C ASP A 23 10.83 11.93 -1.99
N PRO A 24 10.79 11.14 -0.90
CA PRO A 24 10.12 9.83 -0.89
C PRO A 24 8.67 9.87 -1.41
N GLU A 25 7.91 10.94 -1.18
CA GLU A 25 6.54 11.08 -1.70
C GLU A 25 6.51 11.23 -3.23
N LEU A 26 7.57 11.77 -3.84
CA LEU A 26 7.71 11.94 -5.29
C LEU A 26 8.21 10.69 -6.02
N LEU A 27 8.46 9.59 -5.29
CA LEU A 27 8.89 8.30 -5.83
C LEU A 27 7.71 7.58 -6.54
N LEU A 28 7.22 8.19 -7.63
CA LEU A 28 6.05 7.77 -8.36
C LEU A 28 6.41 6.98 -9.62
N PHE A 29 5.76 5.83 -9.79
CA PHE A 29 5.91 5.00 -10.98
C PHE A 29 4.55 4.58 -11.52
N ARG A 30 4.45 4.42 -12.83
CA ARG A 30 3.25 3.86 -13.46
C ARG A 30 3.17 2.36 -13.18
N ARG A 31 1.99 1.87 -12.82
CA ARG A 31 1.70 0.48 -12.45
C ARG A 31 1.49 -0.44 -13.67
N PHE A 32 1.10 0.12 -14.82
CA PHE A 32 0.88 -0.61 -16.07
C PHE A 32 -0.17 -1.74 -15.96
N ASP A 33 -1.28 -1.53 -15.27
CA ASP A 33 -2.29 -2.56 -14.97
C ASP A 33 -2.76 -3.35 -16.20
N VAL A 34 -3.17 -2.64 -17.25
CA VAL A 34 -3.70 -3.27 -18.48
C VAL A 34 -2.61 -4.07 -19.20
N LEU A 35 -1.38 -3.58 -19.21
CA LEU A 35 -0.26 -4.26 -19.87
C LEU A 35 0.15 -5.51 -19.09
N ASN A 36 0.22 -5.41 -17.76
CA ASN A 36 0.53 -6.55 -16.89
C ASN A 36 -0.56 -7.62 -16.95
N ALA A 37 -1.83 -7.22 -16.92
CA ALA A 37 -2.96 -8.14 -17.10
C ALA A 37 -2.90 -8.83 -18.48
N ARG A 38 -2.60 -8.08 -19.55
CA ARG A 38 -2.44 -8.66 -20.89
C ARG A 38 -1.30 -9.67 -20.96
N ALA A 39 -0.17 -9.39 -20.33
CA ALA A 39 0.95 -10.33 -20.26
C ALA A 39 0.57 -11.63 -19.52
N LEU A 40 -0.11 -11.53 -18.38
CA LEU A 40 -0.64 -12.71 -17.67
C LEU A 40 -1.63 -13.52 -18.52
N LEU A 41 -2.53 -12.85 -19.24
CA LEU A 41 -3.51 -13.52 -20.12
C LEU A 41 -2.84 -14.29 -21.27
N TYR A 42 -1.74 -13.77 -21.82
CA TYR A 42 -0.95 -14.51 -22.81
C TYR A 42 -0.28 -15.74 -22.21
N MET A 43 0.35 -15.61 -21.04
CA MET A 43 0.94 -16.76 -20.34
C MET A 43 -0.11 -17.82 -19.99
N GLN A 44 -1.30 -17.39 -19.53
CA GLN A 44 -2.42 -18.28 -19.24
C GLN A 44 -2.91 -19.01 -20.49
N SER A 45 -3.01 -18.32 -21.62
CA SER A 45 -3.42 -18.94 -22.90
C SER A 45 -2.40 -19.97 -23.37
N GLU A 46 -1.10 -19.67 -23.25
CA GLU A 46 -0.03 -20.63 -23.57
C GLU A 46 -0.09 -21.85 -22.64
N LEU A 47 -0.27 -21.66 -21.32
CA LEU A 47 -0.45 -22.77 -20.38
C LEU A 47 -1.62 -23.68 -20.74
N ILE A 48 -2.76 -23.12 -21.14
CA ILE A 48 -3.94 -23.90 -21.57
C ILE A 48 -3.60 -24.76 -22.81
N CYS A 49 -2.87 -24.20 -23.77
CA CYS A 49 -2.42 -24.96 -24.95
C CYS A 49 -1.46 -26.10 -24.57
N LEU A 50 -0.52 -25.84 -23.65
CA LEU A 50 0.42 -26.85 -23.17
C LEU A 50 -0.29 -27.95 -22.37
N GLU A 51 -1.28 -27.60 -21.55
CA GLU A 51 -2.11 -28.54 -20.79
C GLU A 51 -2.92 -29.44 -21.73
N ALA A 52 -3.51 -28.86 -22.79
CA ALA A 52 -4.23 -29.62 -23.81
C ALA A 52 -3.29 -30.63 -24.50
N ARG A 53 -2.07 -30.21 -24.85
CA ARG A 53 -1.07 -31.11 -25.45
C ARG A 53 -0.60 -32.20 -24.47
N LEU A 54 -0.51 -31.91 -23.18
CA LEU A 54 -0.16 -32.92 -22.18
C LEU A 54 -1.28 -33.97 -22.08
N ARG A 55 -2.54 -33.53 -22.12
CA ARG A 55 -3.70 -34.43 -22.15
C ARG A 55 -3.71 -35.36 -23.38
N GLU A 56 -3.21 -34.91 -24.53
CA GLU A 56 -3.04 -35.77 -25.71
C GLU A 56 -2.06 -36.93 -25.46
N PHE A 57 -0.99 -36.71 -24.69
CA PHE A 57 -0.08 -37.78 -24.26
C PHE A 57 -0.79 -38.76 -23.32
N ASP A 58 -1.51 -38.24 -22.32
CA ASP A 58 -2.24 -39.07 -21.35
C ASP A 58 -3.30 -39.94 -22.04
N GLU A 59 -4.10 -39.35 -22.94
CA GLU A 59 -5.10 -40.08 -23.74
C GLU A 59 -4.47 -41.12 -24.68
N GLY A 60 -3.26 -40.84 -25.20
CA GLY A 60 -2.51 -41.77 -26.03
C GLY A 60 -2.11 -43.03 -25.27
N ASP A 61 -1.63 -42.87 -24.04
CA ASP A 61 -1.24 -43.98 -23.16
C ASP A 61 -2.45 -44.84 -22.77
N GLU A 62 -3.58 -44.19 -22.43
CA GLU A 62 -4.83 -44.87 -22.10
C GLU A 62 -5.36 -45.70 -23.27
N LYS A 63 -5.33 -45.17 -24.51
CA LYS A 63 -5.81 -45.87 -25.71
C LYS A 63 -4.96 -47.08 -26.08
N ASN A 64 -3.66 -47.06 -25.77
CA ASN A 64 -2.75 -48.17 -26.09
C ASN A 64 -2.97 -49.38 -25.16
N GLY A 65 -3.50 -49.15 -23.95
CA GLY A 65 -4.00 -50.17 -23.02
C GLY A 65 -2.97 -51.16 -22.46
N SER A 66 -1.70 -51.06 -22.86
CA SER A 66 -0.64 -51.94 -22.37
C SER A 66 -0.01 -51.38 -21.08
N LEU A 67 0.42 -52.27 -20.18
CA LEU A 67 1.11 -51.87 -18.96
C LEU A 67 2.36 -51.04 -19.29
N GLU A 68 3.13 -51.44 -20.31
CA GLU A 68 4.33 -50.73 -20.76
C GLU A 68 4.06 -49.34 -21.34
N ALA A 69 2.90 -49.12 -21.96
CA ALA A 69 2.49 -47.81 -22.47
C ALA A 69 2.03 -46.87 -21.36
N MET A 70 1.48 -47.39 -20.26
CA MET A 70 1.10 -46.59 -19.09
C MET A 70 2.29 -46.26 -18.16
N MET A 71 3.40 -47.00 -18.25
CA MET A 71 4.56 -46.79 -17.37
C MET A 71 5.11 -45.35 -17.35
N PRO A 72 5.23 -44.63 -18.48
CA PRO A 72 5.70 -43.24 -18.48
C PRO A 72 4.80 -42.29 -17.68
N ALA A 73 3.47 -42.48 -17.71
CA ALA A 73 2.52 -41.65 -16.98
C ALA A 73 2.62 -41.79 -15.45
N VAL A 74 3.09 -42.95 -14.96
CA VAL A 74 3.13 -43.27 -13.51
C VAL A 74 4.56 -43.28 -12.96
N CYS A 75 5.57 -43.49 -13.81
CA CYS A 75 6.97 -43.62 -13.41
C CYS A 75 7.88 -42.66 -14.19
N PHE A 76 8.32 -41.61 -13.50
CA PHE A 76 9.22 -40.60 -14.05
C PHE A 76 10.53 -41.17 -14.61
N GLU A 77 11.10 -42.20 -13.96
CA GLU A 77 12.33 -42.87 -14.43
C GLU A 77 12.14 -43.50 -15.81
N THR A 78 10.92 -43.90 -16.16
CA THR A 78 10.59 -44.46 -17.48
C THR A 78 10.67 -43.39 -18.56
N ILE A 79 10.17 -42.17 -18.29
CA ILE A 79 10.27 -41.04 -19.22
C ILE A 79 11.76 -40.72 -19.49
N LEU A 80 12.56 -40.61 -18.43
CA LEU A 80 13.97 -40.27 -18.55
C LEU A 80 14.77 -41.34 -19.30
N SER A 81 14.58 -42.61 -18.94
CA SER A 81 15.31 -43.72 -19.58
C SER A 81 14.97 -43.83 -21.07
N ARG A 82 13.68 -43.78 -21.45
CA ARG A 82 13.25 -43.84 -22.84
C ARG A 82 13.68 -42.62 -23.65
N SER A 83 13.58 -41.42 -23.09
CA SER A 83 14.09 -40.20 -23.73
C SER A 83 15.60 -40.29 -24.00
N SER A 84 16.38 -40.78 -23.02
CA SER A 84 17.83 -40.97 -23.18
C SER A 84 18.19 -42.09 -24.16
N ALA A 85 17.29 -43.07 -24.33
CA ALA A 85 17.42 -44.16 -25.28
C ALA A 85 17.06 -43.75 -26.73
N GLY A 86 16.63 -42.50 -26.95
CA GLY A 86 16.30 -41.95 -28.26
C GLY A 86 14.82 -42.04 -28.65
N ASP A 87 13.92 -42.34 -27.71
CA ASP A 87 12.49 -42.26 -27.96
C ASP A 87 12.04 -40.81 -28.07
N GLN A 88 11.71 -40.39 -29.30
CA GLN A 88 11.28 -39.02 -29.59
C GLN A 88 9.95 -38.67 -28.90
N HIS A 89 9.05 -39.64 -28.72
CA HIS A 89 7.74 -39.39 -28.10
C HIS A 89 7.92 -39.00 -26.62
N GLU A 90 8.76 -39.75 -25.90
CA GLU A 90 9.08 -39.46 -24.50
C GLU A 90 9.97 -38.23 -24.34
N ALA A 91 10.86 -37.97 -25.30
CA ALA A 91 11.64 -36.73 -25.33
C ALA A 91 10.75 -35.49 -25.50
N ASP A 92 9.76 -35.53 -26.40
CA ASP A 92 8.81 -34.44 -26.62
C ASP A 92 7.90 -34.24 -25.40
N ARG A 93 7.43 -35.34 -24.77
CA ARG A 93 6.68 -35.30 -23.51
C ARG A 93 7.48 -34.63 -22.41
N TRP A 94 8.75 -35.00 -22.26
CA TRP A 94 9.62 -34.41 -21.26
C TRP A 94 9.85 -32.91 -21.48
N GLN A 95 10.13 -32.50 -22.72
CA GLN A 95 10.29 -31.07 -23.06
C GLN A 95 9.00 -30.27 -22.77
N LEU A 96 7.84 -30.85 -23.06
CA LEU A 96 6.54 -30.24 -22.74
C LEU A 96 6.37 -30.03 -21.23
N ILE A 97 6.68 -31.04 -20.42
CA ILE A 97 6.61 -30.96 -18.95
C ILE A 97 7.55 -29.87 -18.43
N GLN A 98 8.79 -29.82 -18.91
CA GLN A 98 9.75 -28.78 -18.53
C GLN A 98 9.23 -27.38 -18.88
N ARG A 99 8.63 -27.21 -20.06
CA ARG A 99 8.05 -25.93 -20.48
C ARG A 99 6.87 -25.53 -19.59
N ILE A 100 5.99 -26.47 -19.24
CA ILE A 100 4.88 -26.22 -18.32
C ILE A 100 5.40 -25.78 -16.95
N GLN A 101 6.41 -26.46 -16.41
CA GLN A 101 7.01 -26.11 -15.10
C GLN A 101 7.62 -24.70 -15.13
N GLU A 102 8.39 -24.37 -16.15
CA GLU A 102 8.99 -23.05 -16.32
C GLU A 102 7.91 -21.97 -16.43
N LEU A 103 6.95 -22.13 -17.35
CA LEU A 103 5.93 -21.12 -17.61
C LEU A 103 4.99 -20.94 -16.42
N THR A 104 4.63 -22.02 -15.73
CA THR A 104 3.83 -21.98 -14.50
C THR A 104 4.54 -21.21 -13.40
N TYR A 105 5.85 -21.43 -13.22
CA TYR A 105 6.65 -20.67 -12.27
C TYR A 105 6.68 -19.17 -12.61
N GLN A 106 6.93 -18.82 -13.88
CA GLN A 106 6.97 -17.42 -14.32
C GLN A 106 5.59 -16.74 -14.17
N TYR A 107 4.52 -17.42 -14.55
CA TYR A 107 3.14 -16.95 -14.41
C TYR A 107 2.80 -16.67 -12.93
N ASN A 108 3.06 -17.63 -12.05
CA ASN A 108 2.78 -17.48 -10.62
C ASN A 108 3.62 -16.37 -9.99
N LYS A 109 4.90 -16.26 -10.36
CA LYS A 109 5.79 -15.19 -9.91
C LYS A 109 5.29 -13.81 -10.36
N MET A 110 4.88 -13.68 -11.62
CA MET A 110 4.34 -12.43 -12.16
C MET A 110 3.02 -12.05 -11.49
N LEU A 111 2.13 -13.03 -11.25
CA LEU A 111 0.86 -12.81 -10.57
C LEU A 111 1.07 -12.29 -9.13
N LEU A 112 2.01 -12.89 -8.40
CA LEU A 112 2.39 -12.43 -7.05
C LEU A 112 3.00 -11.03 -7.08
N ALA A 113 3.90 -10.74 -8.02
CA ALA A 113 4.50 -9.42 -8.17
C ALA A 113 3.43 -8.37 -8.49
N GLN A 114 2.48 -8.66 -9.39
CA GLN A 114 1.40 -7.74 -9.73
C GLN A 114 0.47 -7.48 -8.54
N LYS A 115 0.17 -8.51 -7.74
CA LYS A 115 -0.59 -8.33 -6.49
C LYS A 115 0.14 -7.35 -5.56
N GLN A 116 1.44 -7.57 -5.33
CA GLN A 116 2.25 -6.70 -4.47
C GLN A 116 2.31 -5.26 -4.97
N VAL A 117 2.49 -5.04 -6.28
CA VAL A 117 2.50 -3.69 -6.87
C VAL A 117 1.14 -3.03 -6.77
N ARG A 118 0.04 -3.77 -6.90
CA ARG A 118 -1.32 -3.25 -6.74
C ARG A 118 -1.62 -2.83 -5.30
N ASP A 119 -1.02 -3.50 -4.32
CA ASP A 119 -1.19 -3.17 -2.90
C ASP A 119 -0.44 -1.89 -2.51
N ILE A 120 0.43 -1.34 -3.38
CA ILE A 120 1.10 -0.05 -3.16
C ILE A 120 0.07 1.07 -3.33
N PRO A 121 -0.04 2.01 -2.36
CA PRO A 121 -0.99 3.11 -2.44
C PRO A 121 -0.67 4.05 -3.61
N GLY A 122 -1.72 4.65 -4.16
CA GLY A 122 -1.60 5.69 -5.17
C GLY A 122 -1.10 7.03 -4.59
N PRO A 123 -0.65 7.96 -5.44
CA PRO A 123 -0.20 9.28 -5.00
C PRO A 123 -1.35 10.14 -4.48
N ASN A 124 -1.09 10.90 -3.41
CA ASN A 124 -1.97 11.99 -2.98
C ASN A 124 -2.11 13.03 -4.11
N ARG A 125 -3.28 13.69 -4.19
CA ARG A 125 -3.59 14.70 -5.20
C ARG A 125 -2.54 15.82 -5.26
N ARG A 126 -2.08 16.30 -4.10
CA ARG A 126 -1.07 17.37 -4.01
C ARG A 126 0.27 16.94 -4.63
N VAL A 127 0.74 15.75 -4.24
CA VAL A 127 1.97 15.15 -4.78
C VAL A 127 1.85 14.95 -6.29
N TRP A 128 0.71 14.45 -6.76
CA TRP A 128 0.44 14.29 -8.19
C TRP A 128 0.45 15.62 -8.95
N GLU A 129 -0.11 16.69 -8.38
CA GLU A 129 -0.09 18.02 -8.99
C GLU A 129 1.36 18.53 -9.13
N VAL A 130 2.20 18.38 -8.10
CA VAL A 130 3.63 18.74 -8.15
C VAL A 130 4.39 17.92 -9.20
N PHE A 131 4.26 16.59 -9.13
CA PHE A 131 4.92 15.66 -10.06
C PHE A 131 4.52 15.96 -11.51
N SER A 132 3.22 16.10 -11.76
CA SER A 132 2.69 16.32 -13.11
C SER A 132 3.00 17.71 -13.66
N SER A 133 3.02 18.74 -12.80
CA SER A 133 3.44 20.09 -13.16
C SER A 133 4.91 20.11 -13.57
N TRP A 134 5.78 19.54 -12.74
CA TRP A 134 7.22 19.47 -13.02
C TRP A 134 7.51 18.71 -14.31
N PHE A 135 6.85 17.55 -14.51
CA PHE A 135 7.03 16.74 -15.71
C PHE A 135 6.61 17.49 -16.99
N ARG A 136 5.48 18.22 -16.95
CA ARG A 136 5.00 19.03 -18.09
C ARG A 136 5.88 20.24 -18.36
N GLN A 137 6.45 20.86 -17.32
CA GLN A 137 7.29 22.04 -17.43
C GLN A 137 8.69 21.71 -17.95
N LYS A 138 9.36 20.72 -17.35
CA LYS A 138 10.75 20.38 -17.68
C LYS A 138 10.84 19.41 -18.86
N LYS A 139 9.77 18.68 -19.20
CA LYS A 139 9.71 17.70 -20.31
C LYS A 139 10.95 16.81 -20.37
N PRO A 140 11.22 16.01 -19.32
CA PRO A 140 12.46 15.26 -19.18
C PRO A 140 12.58 14.05 -20.12
N LEU A 141 11.50 13.66 -20.79
CA LEU A 141 11.43 12.50 -21.67
C LEU A 141 10.79 12.91 -22.99
N TYR A 142 11.30 12.33 -24.08
CA TYR A 142 10.80 12.54 -25.44
C TYR A 142 10.26 11.23 -26.03
N GLY A 143 9.57 11.34 -27.16
CA GLY A 143 8.91 10.20 -27.81
C GLY A 143 7.70 9.71 -27.01
N LYS A 144 7.39 8.41 -27.10
CA LYS A 144 6.24 7.81 -26.39
C LYS A 144 6.32 7.93 -24.87
N SER A 145 7.54 8.02 -24.32
CA SER A 145 7.76 8.25 -22.90
C SER A 145 7.46 9.70 -22.47
N GLY A 146 7.38 10.64 -23.42
CA GLY A 146 6.90 12.00 -23.16
C GLY A 146 5.42 12.07 -22.79
N ASP A 147 4.64 11.06 -23.17
CA ASP A 147 3.20 10.96 -22.86
C ASP A 147 2.94 10.28 -21.49
N LEU A 148 3.98 10.08 -20.68
CA LEU A 148 3.90 9.44 -19.37
C LEU A 148 2.88 10.10 -18.44
N VAL A 149 2.74 11.42 -18.53
CA VAL A 149 1.82 12.23 -17.71
C VAL A 149 0.77 12.88 -18.61
N THR A 150 -0.31 12.15 -18.88
CA THR A 150 -1.49 12.65 -19.59
C THR A 150 -2.62 12.99 -18.59
N SER A 151 -3.60 13.78 -19.03
CA SER A 151 -4.82 14.03 -18.25
C SER A 151 -5.48 12.71 -17.84
N ASN A 152 -5.81 12.57 -16.55
CA ASN A 152 -6.48 11.41 -15.94
C ASN A 152 -5.61 10.15 -15.66
N MET A 153 -4.28 10.24 -15.67
CA MET A 153 -3.42 9.07 -15.38
C MET A 153 -3.10 8.86 -13.89
N GLN A 154 -3.58 9.70 -12.96
CA GLN A 154 -3.21 9.61 -11.54
C GLN A 154 -3.46 8.22 -10.94
N SER A 155 -4.57 7.58 -11.29
CA SER A 155 -4.96 6.26 -10.78
C SER A 155 -4.06 5.11 -11.26
N GLU A 156 -3.27 5.35 -12.32
CA GLU A 156 -2.32 4.38 -12.86
C GLU A 156 -0.95 4.46 -12.18
N PHE A 157 -0.72 5.40 -11.27
CA PHE A 157 0.55 5.54 -10.57
C PHE A 157 0.49 4.99 -9.15
N VAL A 158 1.64 4.51 -8.69
CA VAL A 158 1.89 4.07 -7.33
C VAL A 158 2.96 4.94 -6.68
N ALA A 159 2.81 5.20 -5.39
CA ALA A 159 3.75 5.97 -4.59
C ALA A 159 4.66 5.03 -3.79
N ALA A 160 5.79 4.64 -4.40
CA ALA A 160 6.67 3.61 -3.85
C ALA A 160 7.38 4.05 -2.56
N GLY A 161 7.60 5.35 -2.36
CA GLY A 161 8.20 5.90 -1.14
C GLY A 161 7.17 6.31 -0.07
N SER A 162 5.87 6.17 -0.35
CA SER A 162 4.82 6.38 0.64
C SER A 162 4.76 5.19 1.60
N MET A 163 5.65 5.16 2.59
CA MET A 163 5.52 4.23 3.71
C MET A 163 4.20 4.51 4.43
N GLY A 164 3.43 3.43 4.64
CA GLY A 164 2.04 3.37 5.09
C GLY A 164 1.55 4.42 6.10
N ASP A 165 0.22 4.60 6.05
CA ASP A 165 -0.62 5.37 6.96
C ASP A 165 -0.56 6.89 6.87
N ASN A 166 -1.38 7.44 5.98
CA ASN A 166 -1.73 8.86 5.95
C ASN A 166 -3.25 9.10 5.99
N ASP A 167 -4.11 8.12 6.28
CA ASP A 167 -5.45 8.19 5.67
C ASP A 167 -6.59 8.86 6.43
N LEU A 168 -6.41 9.33 7.66
CA LEU A 168 -7.47 10.12 8.33
C LEU A 168 -6.90 11.39 8.98
N LEU A 169 -5.83 11.24 9.74
CA LEU A 169 -5.13 12.34 10.42
C LEU A 169 -4.50 13.34 9.49
N THR A 170 -3.74 12.86 8.51
CA THR A 170 -3.06 13.74 7.56
C THR A 170 -4.09 14.53 6.77
N ARG A 171 -5.20 13.91 6.33
CA ARG A 171 -6.27 14.63 5.61
C ARG A 171 -6.99 15.68 6.47
N PHE A 172 -7.31 15.35 7.72
CA PHE A 172 -8.01 16.27 8.63
C PHE A 172 -7.12 17.45 9.04
N THR A 173 -5.84 17.17 9.32
CA THR A 173 -4.86 18.19 9.70
C THR A 173 -4.39 19.01 8.51
N GLU A 174 -4.26 18.44 7.32
CA GLU A 174 -4.03 19.18 6.08
C GLU A 174 -5.16 20.17 5.75
N HIS A 175 -6.40 19.88 6.18
CA HIS A 175 -7.54 20.78 5.96
C HIS A 175 -7.59 21.91 7.00
N LEU A 176 -7.27 21.60 8.26
CA LEU A 176 -7.21 22.58 9.35
C LEU A 176 -5.98 23.49 9.25
N ILE A 177 -4.80 22.90 9.07
CA ILE A 177 -3.51 23.60 8.98
C ILE A 177 -3.36 24.26 7.61
N GLY A 178 -3.88 23.65 6.53
CA GLY A 178 -3.90 24.26 5.21
C GLY A 178 -4.69 25.58 5.17
N ARG A 179 -5.73 25.74 6.00
CA ARG A 179 -6.45 27.02 6.15
C ARG A 179 -5.71 28.02 7.05
N ALA A 180 -4.98 27.56 8.05
CA ALA A 180 -4.24 28.44 8.98
C ALA A 180 -2.89 28.93 8.41
N PHE A 181 -2.24 28.14 7.56
CA PHE A 181 -0.89 28.41 7.02
C PHE A 181 -0.85 28.68 5.50
N ALA A 182 -2.00 28.79 4.82
CA ALA A 182 -2.06 29.30 3.44
C ALA A 182 -1.80 30.82 3.35
N LYS A 183 -0.78 31.31 4.05
CA LYS A 183 -0.27 32.67 3.93
C LYS A 183 1.11 32.63 3.27
N ARG A 184 1.10 32.79 1.95
CA ARG A 184 2.07 33.48 1.08
C ARG A 184 3.55 33.37 1.50
N ASN A 185 4.32 32.60 0.74
CA ASN A 185 5.69 32.97 0.41
C ASN A 185 5.96 32.71 -1.07
N SER A 186 5.77 33.76 -1.86
CA SER A 186 6.22 33.90 -3.24
C SER A 186 7.58 34.61 -3.23
N SER A 187 8.67 33.87 -3.05
CA SER A 187 10.02 34.40 -3.31
C SER A 187 11.06 33.27 -3.28
N ASN A 188 11.11 32.48 -4.35
CA ASN A 188 12.31 32.01 -5.05
C ASN A 188 11.94 30.89 -6.03
N GLU A 189 12.22 31.13 -7.31
CA GLU A 189 12.37 30.12 -8.37
C GLU A 189 13.36 29.05 -7.86
N ASP A 190 13.08 27.75 -7.75
CA ASP A 190 12.80 26.78 -8.82
C ASP A 190 12.16 25.48 -8.26
N VAL A 191 11.68 25.47 -7.01
CA VAL A 191 11.01 24.32 -6.38
C VAL A 191 9.87 24.83 -5.50
N PRO A 192 8.59 24.48 -5.75
CA PRO A 192 7.51 24.86 -4.85
C PRO A 192 7.76 24.23 -3.48
N ALA A 193 7.82 25.08 -2.45
CA ALA A 193 8.11 24.69 -1.07
C ALA A 193 7.09 23.67 -0.56
N TYR A 194 7.42 22.39 -0.67
CA TYR A 194 6.69 21.29 -0.08
C TYR A 194 7.28 21.07 1.33
N PHE A 195 6.48 21.37 2.35
CA PHE A 195 6.91 21.23 3.75
C PHE A 195 7.17 19.75 4.07
N ALA A 196 8.33 19.47 4.69
CA ALA A 196 8.73 18.14 5.10
C ALA A 196 7.65 17.45 5.96
N SER A 197 7.05 16.39 5.41
CA SER A 197 5.97 15.60 6.03
C SER A 197 6.34 15.04 7.41
N ARG A 198 7.63 14.92 7.72
CA ARG A 198 8.14 14.50 9.05
C ARG A 198 7.79 15.47 10.17
N THR A 199 7.85 16.78 9.93
CA THR A 199 7.53 17.79 10.95
C THR A 199 6.03 17.83 11.22
N VAL A 200 5.23 17.69 10.17
CA VAL A 200 3.77 17.60 10.26
C VAL A 200 3.37 16.35 11.07
N LYS A 201 3.92 15.17 10.74
CA LYS A 201 3.63 13.93 11.48
C LYS A 201 3.97 14.05 12.98
N ARG A 202 5.13 14.62 13.33
CA ARG A 202 5.50 14.84 14.75
C ARG A 202 4.54 15.79 15.46
N LEU A 203 4.15 16.90 14.82
CA LEU A 203 3.23 17.87 15.39
C LEU A 203 1.87 17.21 15.67
N VAL A 204 1.37 16.40 14.73
CA VAL A 204 0.08 15.71 14.88
C VAL A 204 0.11 14.70 16.01
N THR A 205 1.17 13.87 16.10
CA THR A 205 1.33 12.95 17.22
C THR A 205 1.41 13.69 18.55
N PHE A 206 2.13 14.82 18.60
CA PHE A 206 2.28 15.63 19.81
C PHE A 206 0.95 16.25 20.27
N VAL A 207 0.18 16.83 19.34
CA VAL A 207 -1.16 17.37 19.61
C VAL A 207 -2.13 16.25 20.05
N GLY A 208 -2.04 15.06 19.44
CA GLY A 208 -2.84 13.91 19.81
C GLY A 208 -2.58 13.42 21.23
N ILE A 209 -1.31 13.36 21.64
CA ILE A 209 -0.92 13.00 23.02
C ILE A 209 -1.46 14.03 24.01
N ILE A 210 -1.24 15.33 23.76
CA ILE A 210 -1.73 16.40 24.64
C ILE A 210 -3.26 16.39 24.74
N GLY A 211 -3.95 16.19 23.61
CA GLY A 211 -5.40 16.10 23.59
C GLY A 211 -5.92 14.92 24.43
N ALA A 212 -5.29 13.75 24.31
CA ALA A 212 -5.65 12.57 25.09
C ALA A 212 -5.40 12.75 26.60
N THR A 213 -4.29 13.38 26.99
CA THR A 213 -3.99 13.66 28.41
C THR A 213 -4.97 14.67 29.00
N LEU A 214 -5.26 15.77 28.30
CA LEU A 214 -6.23 16.76 28.76
C LEU A 214 -7.65 16.19 28.84
N LEU A 215 -8.02 15.30 27.91
CA LEU A 215 -9.31 14.61 27.96
C LEU A 215 -9.43 13.71 29.19
N LEU A 216 -8.35 13.01 29.57
CA LEU A 216 -8.30 12.21 30.80
C LEU A 216 -8.44 13.10 32.05
N GLU A 217 -7.67 14.17 32.14
CA GLU A 217 -7.73 15.12 33.26
C GLU A 217 -9.12 15.76 33.39
N ALA A 218 -9.71 16.19 32.28
CA ALA A 218 -11.06 16.75 32.25
C ALA A 218 -12.13 15.75 32.71
N ALA A 219 -12.00 14.47 32.33
CA ALA A 219 -12.91 13.42 32.76
C ALA A 219 -12.85 13.21 34.28
N ILE A 220 -11.65 13.20 34.86
CA ILE A 220 -11.45 13.04 36.31
C ILE A 220 -12.05 14.23 37.07
N VAL A 221 -11.77 15.46 36.62
CA VAL A 221 -12.32 16.68 37.25
C VAL A 221 -13.84 16.71 37.14
N ALA A 222 -14.41 16.39 35.98
CA ALA A 222 -15.86 16.34 35.80
C ALA A 222 -16.53 15.28 36.68
N LEU A 223 -15.92 14.10 36.83
CA LEU A 223 -16.41 13.05 37.73
C LEU A 223 -16.32 13.45 39.20
N TYR A 224 -15.31 14.22 39.59
CA TYR A 224 -15.17 14.73 40.95
C TYR A 224 -16.27 15.74 41.31
N LEU A 225 -16.65 16.62 40.38
CA LEU A 225 -17.64 17.67 40.62
C LEU A 225 -19.09 17.14 40.66
N VAL A 226 -19.37 16.05 39.95
CA VAL A 226 -20.71 15.46 39.90
C VAL A 226 -20.89 14.51 41.08
N THR A 227 -21.89 14.75 41.92
CA THR A 227 -22.20 13.91 43.10
C THR A 227 -23.28 12.86 42.87
N ASN A 228 -24.03 12.95 41.77
CA ASN A 228 -25.16 12.06 41.50
C ASN A 228 -24.72 10.79 40.74
N ASP A 229 -24.93 9.61 41.34
CA ASP A 229 -24.42 8.33 40.83
C ASP A 229 -24.89 8.00 39.41
N ARG A 230 -26.16 8.27 39.09
CA ARG A 230 -26.69 8.04 37.72
C ARG A 230 -25.99 8.90 36.68
N SER A 231 -25.69 10.16 37.03
CA SER A 231 -24.97 11.09 36.17
C SER A 231 -23.50 10.70 36.02
N ARG A 232 -22.88 10.13 37.07
CA ARG A 232 -21.50 9.61 37.01
C ARG A 232 -21.37 8.47 36.00
N PHE A 233 -22.26 7.47 36.04
CA PHE A 233 -22.23 6.38 35.06
C PHE A 233 -22.44 6.85 33.62
N ALA A 234 -23.38 7.80 33.41
CA ALA A 234 -23.59 8.40 32.10
C ALA A 234 -22.33 9.14 31.60
N LEU A 235 -21.67 9.88 32.49
CA LEU A 235 -20.47 10.66 32.18
C LEU A 235 -19.27 9.76 31.86
N ILE A 236 -19.09 8.64 32.57
CA ILE A 236 -18.07 7.62 32.24
C ILE A 236 -18.29 7.10 30.80
N ALA A 237 -19.53 6.72 30.45
CA ALA A 237 -19.83 6.22 29.10
C ALA A 237 -19.52 7.26 28.01
N VAL A 238 -19.84 8.53 28.27
CA VAL A 238 -19.54 9.65 27.37
C VAL A 238 -18.02 9.84 27.21
N PHE A 239 -17.25 9.87 28.29
CA PHE A 239 -15.80 10.06 28.21
C PHE A 239 -15.06 8.88 27.59
N ILE A 240 -15.48 7.64 27.85
CA ILE A 240 -14.94 6.45 27.16
C ILE A 240 -15.22 6.55 25.66
N SER A 241 -16.44 6.95 25.27
CA SER A 241 -16.80 7.11 23.85
C SER A 241 -16.01 8.23 23.18
N LEU A 242 -15.86 9.38 23.85
CA LEU A 242 -15.04 10.49 23.36
C LEU A 242 -13.57 10.10 23.22
N PHE A 243 -13.02 9.35 24.19
CA PHE A 243 -11.66 8.85 24.11
C PHE A 243 -11.47 7.85 22.96
N ALA A 244 -12.41 6.91 22.77
CA ALA A 244 -12.36 5.96 21.67
C ALA A 244 -12.43 6.67 20.31
N ILE A 245 -13.29 7.68 20.16
CA ILE A 245 -13.36 8.53 18.97
C ILE A 245 -12.06 9.31 18.79
N ALA A 246 -11.53 9.91 19.85
CA ALA A 246 -10.29 10.66 19.81
C ALA A 246 -9.11 9.77 19.42
N VAL A 247 -8.94 8.58 19.99
CA VAL A 247 -7.86 7.65 19.61
C VAL A 247 -8.06 7.13 18.18
N SER A 248 -9.30 6.83 17.78
CA SER A 248 -9.59 6.40 16.40
C SER A 248 -9.33 7.48 15.36
N VAL A 249 -9.53 8.76 15.71
CA VAL A 249 -9.34 9.88 14.80
C VAL A 249 -7.91 10.42 14.89
N LEU A 250 -7.30 10.46 16.08
CA LEU A 250 -6.00 11.08 16.36
C LEU A 250 -4.82 10.11 16.42
N SER A 251 -5.06 8.81 16.40
CA SER A 251 -4.01 7.79 16.38
C SER A 251 -4.15 6.84 15.20
N ASN A 252 -3.03 6.22 14.86
CA ASN A 252 -2.94 5.16 13.85
C ASN A 252 -2.76 3.79 14.53
N ALA A 253 -3.39 3.64 15.70
CA ALA A 253 -3.32 2.41 16.49
C ALA A 253 -4.08 1.29 15.78
N ARG A 254 -3.51 0.08 15.80
CA ARG A 254 -4.19 -1.10 15.25
C ARG A 254 -5.45 -1.40 16.06
N ARG A 255 -6.42 -2.11 15.48
CA ARG A 255 -7.68 -2.48 16.17
C ARG A 255 -7.44 -3.07 17.58
N PRO A 256 -6.50 -4.01 17.80
CA PRO A 256 -6.22 -4.53 19.14
C PRO A 256 -5.67 -3.48 20.11
N GLU A 257 -4.82 -2.57 19.62
CA GLU A 257 -4.22 -1.50 20.42
C GLU A 257 -5.27 -0.47 20.85
N MET A 258 -6.23 -0.15 19.96
CA MET A 258 -7.36 0.73 20.29
C MET A 258 -8.25 0.14 21.39
N PHE A 259 -8.55 -1.16 21.32
CA PHE A 259 -9.32 -1.83 22.36
C PHE A 259 -8.58 -1.86 23.69
N ALA A 260 -7.27 -2.15 23.68
CA ALA A 260 -6.44 -2.14 24.87
C ALA A 260 -6.37 -0.75 25.52
N ALA A 261 -6.14 0.31 24.73
CA ALA A 261 -6.10 1.68 25.22
C ALA A 261 -7.46 2.12 25.80
N THR A 262 -8.57 1.79 25.12
CA THR A 262 -9.93 2.12 25.58
C THR A 262 -10.27 1.37 26.87
N ALA A 263 -9.88 0.09 26.98
CA ALA A 263 -10.07 -0.70 28.20
C ALA A 263 -9.26 -0.14 29.38
N ALA A 264 -8.00 0.24 29.15
CA ALA A 264 -7.17 0.88 30.17
C ALA A 264 -7.78 2.21 30.64
N TYR A 265 -8.23 3.06 29.70
CA TYR A 265 -8.89 4.32 30.02
C TYR A 265 -10.18 4.10 30.82
N ALA A 266 -11.02 3.15 30.39
CA ALA A 266 -12.25 2.78 31.10
C ALA A 266 -11.95 2.29 32.53
N ALA A 267 -10.93 1.46 32.71
CA ALA A 267 -10.53 0.96 34.02
C ALA A 267 -10.14 2.11 34.97
N VAL A 268 -9.37 3.10 34.50
CA VAL A 268 -9.00 4.27 35.30
C VAL A 268 -10.23 5.05 35.78
N LEU A 269 -11.19 5.32 34.88
CA LEU A 269 -12.41 6.05 35.25
C LEU A 269 -13.31 5.27 36.22
N VAL A 270 -13.45 3.96 36.00
CA VAL A 270 -14.28 3.10 36.86
C VAL A 270 -13.67 2.95 38.26
N VAL A 271 -12.34 2.80 38.36
CA VAL A 271 -11.63 2.74 39.65
C VAL A 271 -11.77 4.05 40.41
N PHE A 272 -11.64 5.19 39.72
CA PHE A 272 -11.81 6.51 40.34
C PHE A 272 -13.20 6.67 40.97
N VAL A 273 -14.26 6.29 40.25
CA VAL A 273 -15.63 6.36 40.79
C VAL A 273 -15.88 5.34 41.90
N SER A 274 -15.32 4.13 41.79
CA SER A 274 -15.45 3.09 42.82
C SER A 274 -14.79 3.51 44.15
N GLY A 275 -13.65 4.21 44.08
CA GLY A 275 -12.97 4.76 45.26
C GLY A 275 -13.82 5.81 45.98
N ASP A 276 -14.42 6.73 45.23
CA ASP A 276 -15.22 7.82 45.78
C ASP A 276 -16.53 7.31 46.44
N LEU A 277 -17.19 6.33 45.81
CA LEU A 277 -18.37 5.65 46.37
C LEU A 277 -18.08 4.96 47.72
N SER A 278 -16.87 4.41 47.90
CA SER A 278 -16.47 3.73 49.14
C SER A 278 -16.22 4.70 50.31
N SER A 279 -15.85 5.94 50.01
CA SER A 279 -15.52 6.98 51.00
C SER A 279 -16.76 7.66 51.61
N GLY A 280 -17.92 7.54 50.96
CA GLY A 280 -19.20 8.12 51.37
C GLY A 280 -20.08 7.20 52.25
N GLY A 281 -19.59 6.02 52.65
CA GLY A 281 -20.31 5.14 53.57
C GLY A 281 -20.51 5.78 54.95
N PRO A 282 -21.65 5.54 55.65
CA PRO A 282 -21.91 6.16 56.94
C PRO A 282 -20.81 5.79 57.92
N LYS A 283 -20.17 6.81 58.51
CA LYS A 283 -19.30 6.64 59.67
C LYS A 283 -20.19 6.20 60.83
N THR A 284 -20.23 4.90 61.09
CA THR A 284 -20.71 4.34 62.36
C THR A 284 -19.73 4.64 63.47
#